data_AF-A0A5S3UST8-F1
#
_entry.id   AF-A0A5S3UST8-F1
#
_cell.length_a   1.000
_cell.length_b   1.000
_cell.length_c   1.000
_cell.angle_alpha   90.00
_cell.angle_beta   90.00
_cell.angle_gamma   90.00
#
_symmetry.space_group_name_H-M   'P 1'
#
loop_
_entity.id
_entity.type
_entity.pdbx_description
1 polymer ?
#
loop_
_entity_poly.entity_id
_entity_poly.type
_entity_poly.pdbx_seq_one_letter_code
_entity_poly.pdbx_strand_id
1 'polypeptide(L)'
;MKPNTTELEILKLLWQQEPRTAKEIHDAIADRFNWSYSSTRKTLERMGDKGLLSIGEQGNKKSYTAKVEKVPTLAAYAQEFAKNVLELDGPLPVAMFADSRLIESQELEELEHLLESLSEQDKRG
;
A
#
# COMPACT_ATOMS: atom_id res chain seq x y z
N MET A 1 4.76 -7.59 -8.03
CA MET A 1 5.70 -6.51 -8.43
C MET A 1 5.48 -5.33 -7.48
N LYS A 2 6.54 -4.71 -6.95
CA LYS A 2 6.43 -3.62 -5.96
C LYS A 2 6.16 -2.28 -6.66
N PRO A 3 5.19 -1.46 -6.21
CA PRO A 3 5.01 -0.11 -6.73
C PRO A 3 6.20 0.78 -6.32
N ASN A 4 6.54 1.82 -7.07
CA ASN A 4 7.46 2.86 -6.59
C ASN A 4 6.72 3.88 -5.69
N THR A 5 7.44 4.87 -5.15
CA THR A 5 6.87 5.86 -4.22
C THR A 5 5.64 6.58 -4.80
N THR A 6 5.68 7.01 -6.05
CA THR A 6 4.53 7.72 -6.66
C THR A 6 3.37 6.79 -6.99
N GLU A 7 3.67 5.57 -7.43
CA GLU A 7 2.66 4.52 -7.65
C GLU A 7 1.97 4.14 -6.34
N LEU A 8 2.71 4.10 -5.23
CA LEU A 8 2.17 3.85 -3.91
C LEU A 8 1.21 4.96 -3.47
N GLU A 9 1.50 6.23 -3.76
CA GLU A 9 0.57 7.33 -3.43
C GLU A 9 -0.73 7.23 -4.22
N ILE A 10 -0.69 6.77 -5.48
CA ILE A 10 -1.89 6.47 -6.25
C ILE A 10 -2.66 5.29 -5.65
N LEU A 11 -1.96 4.22 -5.24
CA LEU A 11 -2.59 3.06 -4.59
C LEU A 11 -3.24 3.44 -3.26
N LYS A 12 -2.60 4.30 -2.45
CA LYS A 12 -3.19 4.83 -1.21
C LYS A 12 -4.50 5.56 -1.47
N LEU A 13 -4.56 6.37 -2.53
CA LEU A 13 -5.79 7.06 -2.93
C LEU A 13 -6.90 6.08 -3.33
N LEU A 14 -6.56 5.00 -4.03
CA LEU A 14 -7.53 3.97 -4.45
C LEU A 14 -8.00 3.10 -3.28
N TRP A 15 -7.12 2.69 -2.36
CA TRP A 15 -7.51 1.93 -1.18
C TRP A 15 -8.43 2.72 -0.22
N GLN A 16 -8.39 4.05 -0.25
CA GLN A 16 -9.34 4.88 0.49
C GLN A 16 -10.72 4.86 -0.16
N GLN A 17 -10.77 4.93 -1.48
CA GLN A 17 -12.01 4.91 -2.25
C GLN A 17 -11.71 4.54 -3.70
N GLU A 18 -12.37 3.48 -4.17
CA GLU A 18 -12.33 3.02 -5.54
C GLU A 18 -13.74 2.61 -6.02
N PRO A 19 -14.02 2.60 -7.33
CA PRO A 19 -13.14 3.02 -8.43
C PRO A 19 -12.96 4.55 -8.51
N ARG A 20 -11.86 5.01 -9.11
CA ARG A 20 -11.63 6.42 -9.46
C ARG A 20 -11.29 6.58 -10.93
N THR A 21 -11.71 7.69 -11.51
CA THR A 21 -11.32 8.11 -12.87
C THR A 21 -9.92 8.72 -12.88
N ALA A 22 -9.27 8.74 -14.04
CA ALA A 22 -7.97 9.41 -14.21
C ALA A 22 -8.01 10.90 -13.80
N LYS A 23 -9.16 11.56 -13.95
CA LYS A 23 -9.33 12.96 -13.54
C LYS A 23 -9.33 13.10 -12.03
N GLU A 24 -10.09 12.28 -11.31
CA GLU A 24 -10.13 12.32 -9.84
C GLU A 24 -8.78 11.97 -9.22
N ILE A 25 -8.05 11.02 -9.83
CA ILE A 25 -6.68 10.71 -9.41
C ILE A 25 -5.76 11.91 -9.65
N HIS A 26 -5.83 12.52 -10.84
CA HIS A 26 -5.02 13.69 -11.17
C HIS A 26 -5.28 14.85 -10.22
N ASP A 27 -6.55 15.24 -10.05
CA ASP A 27 -6.95 16.38 -9.22
C ASP A 27 -6.47 16.19 -7.76
N ALA A 28 -6.31 14.95 -7.28
CA ALA A 28 -5.80 14.65 -5.94
C ALA A 28 -4.26 14.69 -5.80
N ILE A 29 -3.50 14.48 -6.88
CA ILE A 29 -2.03 14.29 -6.80
C ILE A 29 -1.23 15.33 -7.60
N ALA A 30 -1.87 16.10 -8.48
CA ALA A 30 -1.21 17.00 -9.42
C ALA A 30 -0.32 18.02 -8.73
N ASP A 31 -0.85 18.73 -7.73
CA ASP A 31 -0.12 19.79 -7.02
C ASP A 31 1.06 19.22 -6.24
N ARG A 32 0.88 18.07 -5.58
CA ARG A 32 1.92 17.43 -4.77
C ARG A 32 3.12 17.00 -5.62
N PHE A 33 2.88 16.49 -6.82
CA PHE A 33 3.94 16.03 -7.71
C PHE A 33 4.31 17.02 -8.81
N ASN A 34 3.64 18.18 -8.85
CA ASN A 34 3.70 19.16 -9.95
C ASN A 34 3.53 18.49 -11.33
N TRP A 35 2.52 17.64 -11.45
CA TRP A 35 2.29 16.81 -12.62
C TRP A 35 1.29 17.42 -13.60
N SER A 36 1.56 17.24 -14.89
CA SER A 36 0.55 17.44 -15.93
C SER A 36 -0.45 16.27 -15.94
N TYR A 37 -1.64 16.49 -16.48
CA TYR A 37 -2.62 15.42 -16.68
C TYR A 37 -2.09 14.27 -17.55
N SER A 38 -1.24 14.58 -18.53
CA SER A 38 -0.57 13.57 -19.36
C SER A 38 0.37 12.69 -18.53
N SER A 39 1.12 13.28 -17.59
CA SER A 39 2.01 12.55 -16.68
C SER A 39 1.24 11.58 -15.79
N THR A 40 0.08 12.00 -15.26
CA THR A 40 -0.82 11.12 -14.51
C THR A 40 -1.30 9.95 -15.37
N ARG A 41 -1.79 10.21 -16.60
CA ARG A 41 -2.28 9.15 -17.49
C ARG A 41 -1.19 8.13 -17.85
N LYS A 42 0.00 8.59 -18.26
CA LYS A 42 1.14 7.71 -18.57
C LYS A 42 1.56 6.86 -17.37
N THR A 43 1.48 7.43 -16.16
CA THR A 43 1.75 6.68 -14.93
C THR A 43 0.70 5.60 -14.70
N LEU A 44 -0.58 5.92 -14.85
CA LEU A 44 -1.67 4.95 -14.68
C LEU A 44 -1.61 3.81 -15.71
N GLU A 45 -1.24 4.11 -16.96
CA GLU A 45 -1.01 3.10 -18.00
C GLU A 45 0.13 2.16 -17.60
N ARG A 46 1.30 2.72 -17.24
CA ARG A 46 2.44 1.93 -16.76
C ARG A 46 2.11 1.10 -15.51
N MET A 47 1.28 1.62 -14.61
CA MET A 47 0.82 0.85 -13.44
C MET A 47 -0.12 -0.30 -13.83
N GLY A 48 -0.98 -0.10 -14.82
CA GLY A 48 -1.80 -1.16 -15.42
C GLY A 48 -0.94 -2.26 -16.05
N ASP A 49 0.06 -1.89 -16.85
CA ASP A 49 0.99 -2.83 -17.48
C ASP A 49 1.79 -3.65 -16.45
N LYS A 50 2.13 -3.03 -15.32
CA LYS A 50 2.77 -3.70 -14.17
C LYS A 50 1.84 -4.63 -13.39
N GLY A 51 0.54 -4.62 -13.68
CA GLY A 51 -0.47 -5.36 -12.94
C GLY A 51 -0.76 -4.80 -11.54
N LEU A 52 -0.48 -3.51 -11.30
CA LEU A 52 -0.80 -2.84 -10.03
C LEU A 52 -2.25 -2.35 -10.00
N LEU A 53 -2.81 -2.05 -11.17
CA LEU A 53 -4.17 -1.54 -11.33
C LEU A 53 -4.98 -2.43 -12.26
N SER A 54 -6.28 -2.48 -12.01
CA SER A 54 -7.27 -2.92 -12.99
C SER A 54 -7.90 -1.70 -13.64
N ILE A 55 -8.06 -1.73 -14.96
CA ILE A 55 -8.68 -0.66 -15.74
C ILE A 55 -10.07 -1.12 -16.15
N GLY A 56 -11.08 -0.38 -15.71
CA GLY A 56 -12.48 -0.58 -16.09
C GLY A 56 -13.04 0.65 -16.81
N GLU A 57 -14.36 0.65 -16.94
CA GLU A 57 -15.12 1.76 -17.50
C GLU A 57 -16.20 2.21 -16.50
N GLN A 58 -16.38 3.53 -16.39
CA GLN A 58 -17.45 4.16 -15.62
C GLN A 58 -18.12 5.19 -16.53
N GLY A 59 -19.25 4.78 -17.13
CA GLY A 59 -19.83 5.51 -18.26
C GLY A 59 -18.84 5.54 -19.43
N ASN A 60 -18.58 6.72 -19.98
CA ASN A 60 -17.67 6.89 -21.12
C ASN A 60 -16.20 7.20 -20.71
N LYS A 61 -15.83 6.95 -19.45
CA LYS A 61 -14.50 7.27 -18.92
C LYS A 61 -13.84 6.01 -18.38
N LYS A 62 -12.51 5.93 -18.56
CA LYS A 62 -11.69 4.91 -17.87
C LYS A 62 -11.76 5.11 -16.36
N SER A 63 -11.97 4.01 -15.65
CA SER A 63 -11.90 3.93 -14.19
C SER A 63 -10.78 2.98 -13.78
N TYR A 64 -10.25 3.20 -12.58
CA TYR A 64 -9.09 2.49 -12.05
C TYR A 64 -9.42 1.98 -10.65
N THR A 65 -9.04 0.73 -10.38
CA THR A 65 -9.08 0.10 -9.05
C THR A 65 -7.72 -0.50 -8.74
N ALA A 66 -7.39 -0.62 -7.45
CA ALA A 66 -6.18 -1.29 -7.04
C ALA A 66 -6.31 -2.80 -7.28
N LYS A 67 -5.34 -3.39 -7.99
CA LYS A 67 -5.27 -4.85 -8.16
C LYS A 67 -4.48 -5.52 -7.03
N VAL A 68 -3.68 -4.74 -6.31
CA VAL A 68 -2.88 -5.19 -5.17
C VAL A 68 -3.51 -4.78 -3.86
N GLU A 69 -3.45 -5.66 -2.87
CA GLU A 69 -3.98 -5.41 -1.54
C GLU A 69 -3.06 -4.50 -0.71
N LYS A 70 -3.67 -3.67 0.16
CA LYS A 70 -2.96 -2.70 1.00
C LYS A 70 -1.93 -3.36 1.93
N VAL A 71 -2.38 -4.31 2.75
CA VAL A 71 -1.55 -4.89 3.82
C VAL A 71 -0.35 -5.65 3.24
N PRO A 72 -0.50 -6.61 2.29
CA PRO A 72 0.64 -7.29 1.68
C PRO A 72 1.61 -6.35 0.97
N THR A 73 1.10 -5.31 0.32
CA THR A 73 1.94 -4.33 -0.38
C THR A 73 2.82 -3.55 0.61
N LEU A 74 2.24 -3.08 1.72
CA LEU A 74 2.99 -2.33 2.74
C LEU A 74 3.97 -3.23 3.52
N ALA A 75 3.60 -4.49 3.80
CA ALA A 75 4.49 -5.46 4.41
C ALA A 75 5.75 -5.70 3.57
N ALA A 76 5.60 -5.85 2.24
CA ALA A 76 6.73 -5.98 1.33
C ALA A 76 7.65 -4.73 1.33
N TYR A 77 7.07 -3.53 1.51
CA TYR A 77 7.84 -2.30 1.69
C TYR A 77 8.67 -2.31 2.97
N ALA A 78 8.06 -2.68 4.09
CA ALA A 78 8.73 -2.77 5.38
C ALA A 78 9.87 -3.80 5.32
N GLN A 79 9.60 -5.00 4.80
CA GLN A 79 10.60 -6.06 4.68
C GLN A 79 11.81 -5.63 3.86
N GLU A 80 11.60 -4.91 2.75
CA GLU A 80 12.70 -4.39 1.95
C GLU A 80 13.50 -3.30 2.67
N PHE A 81 12.83 -2.42 3.43
CA PHE A 81 13.53 -1.45 4.26
C PHE A 81 14.40 -2.14 5.33
N ALA A 82 13.86 -3.13 6.03
CA ALA A 82 14.61 -3.90 7.01
C ALA A 82 15.82 -4.60 6.40
N LYS A 83 15.65 -5.18 5.22
CA LYS A 83 16.75 -5.84 4.52
C LYS A 83 17.82 -4.86 4.00
N ASN A 84 17.40 -3.81 3.32
CA ASN A 84 18.32 -2.97 2.54
C ASN A 84 18.88 -1.76 3.31
N VAL A 85 18.20 -1.32 4.37
CA VAL A 85 18.63 -0.16 5.16
C VAL A 85 19.14 -0.59 6.54
N LEU A 86 18.47 -1.55 7.16
CA LEU A 86 18.85 -2.03 8.49
C LEU A 86 19.71 -3.29 8.48
N GLU A 87 19.95 -3.87 7.29
CA GLU A 87 20.73 -5.10 7.10
C GLU A 87 20.24 -6.26 7.97
N LEU A 88 18.91 -6.35 8.14
CA LEU A 88 18.25 -7.43 8.87
C LEU A 88 17.85 -8.55 7.91
N ASP A 89 18.39 -9.74 8.14
CA ASP A 89 18.11 -10.93 7.32
C ASP A 89 16.88 -11.73 7.81
N GLY A 90 16.28 -11.33 8.94
CA GLY A 90 15.13 -12.00 9.57
C GLY A 90 13.78 -11.27 9.42
N PRO A 91 12.69 -11.83 9.95
CA PRO A 91 11.40 -11.14 10.03
C PRO A 91 11.55 -9.83 10.79
N LEU A 92 10.80 -8.81 10.36
CA LEU A 92 10.89 -7.47 10.91
C LEU A 92 10.59 -7.49 12.41
N PRO A 93 11.53 -7.10 13.29
CA PRO A 93 11.26 -7.13 14.72
C PRO A 93 10.14 -6.14 15.07
N VAL A 94 9.04 -6.66 15.64
CA VAL A 94 7.90 -5.85 16.12
C VAL A 94 8.37 -4.72 17.05
N ALA A 95 9.42 -4.97 17.83
CA ALA A 95 10.06 -4.01 18.71
C ALA A 95 10.51 -2.71 18.02
N MET A 96 10.80 -2.71 16.71
CA MET A 96 11.16 -1.48 15.99
C MET A 96 10.00 -0.51 15.82
N PHE A 97 8.76 -1.00 15.88
CA PHE A 97 7.57 -0.15 15.82
C PHE A 97 7.12 0.32 17.20
N ALA A 98 7.58 -0.32 18.27
CA ALA A 98 7.19 0.01 19.64
C ALA A 98 7.68 1.39 20.12
N ASP A 99 8.78 1.91 19.57
CA ASP A 99 9.33 3.23 19.92
C ASP A 99 8.90 4.35 18.94
N SER A 100 8.34 3.94 17.80
CA SER A 100 7.65 4.89 16.93
C SER A 100 6.30 5.20 17.58
N ARG A 101 5.89 6.48 17.64
CA ARG A 101 4.56 6.92 18.14
C ARG A 101 3.39 6.44 17.26
N LEU A 102 3.57 5.32 16.55
CA LEU A 102 2.67 4.68 15.61
C LEU A 102 1.86 3.55 16.25
N ILE A 103 2.15 3.17 17.50
CA ILE A 103 1.37 2.17 18.22
C ILE A 103 0.65 2.86 19.38
N GLU A 104 -0.64 3.08 19.21
CA GLU A 104 -1.51 3.53 20.30
C GLU A 104 -1.75 2.37 21.28
N SER A 105 -2.09 2.68 22.54
CA SER A 105 -2.29 1.66 23.58
C SER A 105 -3.33 0.60 23.18
N GLN A 106 -4.30 0.98 22.36
CA GLN A 106 -5.32 0.09 21.83
C GLN A 106 -4.78 -0.89 20.77
N GLU A 107 -3.86 -0.44 19.90
CA GLU A 107 -3.23 -1.31 18.90
C GLU A 107 -2.29 -2.34 19.55
N LEU A 108 -1.71 -2.00 20.71
CA LEU A 108 -0.96 -2.94 21.55
C LEU A 108 -1.84 -4.09 22.05
N GLU A 109 -3.04 -3.77 22.53
CA GLU A 109 -3.98 -4.75 23.05
C GLU A 109 -4.53 -5.67 21.92
N GLU A 110 -4.80 -5.10 20.75
CA GLU A 110 -5.16 -5.87 19.55
C GLU A 110 -4.03 -6.80 19.09
N LEU A 111 -2.78 -6.33 19.18
CA LEU A 111 -1.60 -7.12 18.86
C LEU A 111 -1.38 -8.26 19.85
N GLU A 112 -1.56 -8.03 21.15
CA GLU A 112 -1.49 -9.07 22.19
C GLU A 112 -2.52 -10.18 21.91
N HIS A 113 -3.77 -9.82 21.61
CA HIS A 113 -4.81 -10.78 21.24
C HIS A 113 -4.47 -11.56 19.96
N LEU A 114 -3.91 -10.90 18.95
CA LEU A 114 -3.49 -11.58 17.72
C LEU A 114 -2.36 -12.59 18.00
N LEU A 115 -1.34 -12.21 18.78
CA LEU A 115 -0.23 -13.09 19.16
C LEU A 115 -0.71 -14.31 19.93
N GLU A 116 -1.64 -14.10 20.88
CA GLU A 116 -2.24 -15.17 21.66
C GLU A 116 -2.98 -16.17 20.75
N SER A 117 -3.77 -15.65 19.80
CA SER A 117 -4.50 -16.47 18.83
C SER A 117 -3.58 -17.30 17.91
N LEU A 118 -2.46 -16.73 17.47
CA LEU A 118 -1.48 -17.42 16.63
C LEU A 118 -0.74 -18.51 17.43
N SER A 119 -0.39 -18.23 18.69
CA SER A 119 0.26 -19.22 19.56
C SER A 119 -0.62 -20.43 19.87
N GLU A 120 -1.94 -20.23 19.98
CA GLU A 120 -2.91 -21.30 20.19
C GLU A 120 -3.18 -22.12 18.91
N GLN A 121 -2.99 -21.53 17.73
CA GLN A 121 -3.02 -22.26 16.46
C GLN A 121 -1.79 -23.14 16.27
N ASP A 122 -0.60 -22.66 16.67
CA ASP A 122 0.67 -23.39 16.56
C ASP A 122 0.73 -24.60 17.51
N LYS A 123 0.08 -24.52 18.69
CA LYS A 123 -0.04 -25.65 19.63
C LYS A 123 -1.05 -26.74 19.20
N ARG A 124 -1.89 -26.45 18.20
CA ARG A 124 -2.93 -27.36 17.68
C ARG A 124 -2.51 -28.05 16.38
N GLY A 125 -1.36 -27.69 15.82
CA GLY A 125 -0.76 -28.30 14.60
C GLY A 125 0.20 -29.43 14.91
#